data_AF-A0A957X0R7-F1
#
_entry.id   AF-A0A957X0R7-F1
#
_cell.length_a   1.000
_cell.length_b   1.000
_cell.length_c   1.000
_cell.angle_alpha   90.00
_cell.angle_beta   90.00
_cell.angle_gamma   90.00
#
_symmetry.space_group_name_H-M   'P 1'
#
loop_
_entity.id
_entity.type
_entity.pdbx_description
1 polymer ?
#
loop_
_entity_poly.entity_id
_entity_poly.type
_entity_poly.pdbx_seq_one_letter_code
_entity_poly.pdbx_strand_id
1 'polypeptide(L)'
;FWGNHPIYGTHFVGILPNEGPSYQDLIPAELRHLNEAALDQALLNVGIGFVLDDPGRYVLLSLSRTREYFKFWPSPTSSTLSNLARVGSFGIFLPFMLYGLWIAGRRLGRVDAQRRRAGILLLLLFMAIYTAIHLLTWALIRYRLPVDAILLIFAAVALVHIGERFAKYAVPNRAAQY
;
A
#
# COMPACT_ATOMS: atom_id res chain seq x y z
N PHE A 1 -7.17 16.13 11.95
CA PHE A 1 -6.14 16.73 11.07
C PHE A 1 -6.07 16.14 9.67
N TRP A 2 -6.87 15.14 9.27
CA TRP A 2 -6.68 14.45 7.97
C TRP A 2 -5.22 13.94 7.79
N GLY A 3 -4.51 13.60 8.87
CA GLY A 3 -3.09 13.19 8.80
C GLY A 3 -2.12 14.25 8.25
N ASN A 4 -2.51 15.53 8.22
CA ASN A 4 -1.74 16.64 7.63
C ASN A 4 -1.11 17.58 8.68
N HIS A 5 -0.85 17.06 9.88
CA HIS A 5 -0.30 17.86 10.97
C HIS A 5 1.03 18.53 10.55
N PRO A 6 1.27 19.82 10.87
CA PRO A 6 2.44 20.57 10.41
C PRO A 6 3.78 19.98 10.85
N ILE A 7 3.78 19.23 11.96
CA ILE A 7 4.98 18.54 12.49
C ILE A 7 5.67 17.66 11.44
N TYR A 8 4.93 17.12 10.47
CA TYR A 8 5.51 16.27 9.43
C TYR A 8 6.21 17.07 8.33
N GLY A 9 5.89 18.35 8.14
CA GLY A 9 6.37 19.11 6.98
C GLY A 9 6.06 18.36 5.67
N THR A 10 7.12 17.92 4.98
CA THR A 10 7.09 17.08 3.76
C THR A 10 7.50 15.62 4.00
N HIS A 11 7.80 15.24 5.25
CA HIS A 11 8.33 13.94 5.62
C HIS A 11 7.44 13.24 6.65
N PHE A 12 6.73 12.22 6.20
CA PHE A 12 5.86 11.44 7.05
C PHE A 12 6.63 10.56 8.03
N VAL A 13 6.22 10.61 9.29
CA VAL A 13 6.73 9.75 10.37
C VAL A 13 5.55 8.94 10.92
N GLY A 14 5.50 7.65 10.61
CA GLY A 14 4.34 6.80 10.94
C GLY A 14 4.15 6.49 12.42
N ILE A 15 5.23 6.52 13.20
CA ILE A 15 5.20 6.35 14.66
C ILE A 15 6.09 7.44 15.24
N LEU A 16 5.51 8.29 16.10
CA LEU A 16 6.25 9.35 16.79
C LEU A 16 7.40 8.73 17.61
N PRO A 17 8.60 9.33 17.59
CA PRO A 17 9.73 8.83 18.36
C PRO A 17 9.44 8.93 19.87
N ASN A 18 10.01 8.01 20.65
CA ASN A 18 9.79 7.96 22.11
C ASN A 18 10.24 9.23 22.85
N GLU A 19 11.23 9.94 22.30
CA GLU A 19 11.75 11.21 22.83
C GLU A 19 11.04 12.45 22.25
N GLY A 20 10.05 12.23 21.37
CA GLY A 20 9.27 13.29 20.73
C GLY A 20 7.96 13.63 21.46
N PRO A 21 7.15 14.53 20.90
CA PRO A 21 5.83 14.85 21.44
C PRO A 21 4.92 13.61 21.41
N SER A 22 4.06 13.49 22.40
CA SER A 22 2.99 12.50 22.38
C SER A 22 1.88 12.92 21.41
N TYR A 23 1.00 11.98 21.03
CA TYR A 23 -0.15 12.30 20.19
C TYR A 23 -1.11 13.32 20.83
N GLN A 24 -1.18 13.37 22.17
CA GLN A 24 -1.98 14.35 22.89
C GLN A 24 -1.40 15.77 22.76
N ASP A 25 -0.08 15.87 22.67
CA ASP A 25 0.61 17.15 22.50
C ASP A 25 0.37 17.78 21.13
N LEU A 26 -0.02 16.96 20.13
CA LEU A 26 -0.38 17.43 18.80
C LEU A 26 -1.76 18.12 18.76
N ILE A 27 -2.57 17.98 19.81
CA ILE A 27 -3.88 18.63 19.88
C ILE A 27 -3.68 20.07 20.37
N PRO A 28 -4.12 21.10 19.61
CA PRO A 28 -4.03 22.50 20.02
C PRO A 28 -4.73 22.71 21.35
N ALA A 29 -4.09 23.44 22.27
CA ALA A 29 -4.58 23.61 23.64
C ALA A 29 -6.00 24.19 23.69
N GLU A 30 -6.32 25.06 22.71
CA GLU A 30 -7.61 25.71 22.56
C GLU A 30 -8.72 24.72 22.20
N LEU A 31 -8.41 23.57 21.61
CA LEU A 31 -9.39 22.56 21.19
C LEU A 31 -9.58 21.43 22.22
N ARG A 32 -8.68 21.28 23.20
CA ARG A 32 -8.68 20.15 24.15
C ARG A 32 -9.91 20.08 25.06
N HIS A 33 -10.63 21.18 25.21
CA HIS A 33 -11.85 21.25 26.02
C HIS A 33 -13.10 20.70 25.30
N LEU A 34 -13.02 20.48 23.99
CA LEU A 34 -14.13 19.98 23.18
C LEU A 34 -14.38 18.50 23.47
N ASN A 35 -15.64 18.07 23.30
CA ASN A 35 -15.96 16.65 23.27
C ASN A 35 -15.42 15.98 22.00
N GLU A 36 -15.38 14.64 21.97
CA GLU A 36 -14.77 13.87 20.89
C GLU A 36 -15.30 14.21 19.48
N ALA A 37 -16.62 14.32 19.32
CA ALA A 37 -17.23 14.61 18.03
C ALA A 37 -16.92 16.03 17.54
N ALA A 38 -17.00 17.03 18.42
CA ALA A 38 -16.66 18.41 18.10
C ALA A 38 -15.15 18.57 17.84
N LEU A 39 -14.33 17.86 18.61
CA LEU A 39 -12.87 17.83 18.44
C LEU A 39 -12.49 17.25 17.08
N ASP A 40 -13.07 16.10 16.68
CA ASP A 40 -12.79 15.50 15.38
C ASP A 40 -13.11 16.47 14.22
N GLN A 41 -14.29 17.11 14.25
CA GLN A 41 -14.67 18.10 13.24
C GLN A 41 -13.73 19.32 13.24
N ALA A 42 -13.38 19.85 14.41
CA ALA A 42 -12.46 20.98 14.51
C ALA A 42 -11.08 20.62 13.95
N LEU A 43 -10.55 19.46 14.32
CA LEU A 43 -9.27 18.97 13.82
C LEU A 43 -9.32 18.63 12.32
N LEU A 44 -10.46 18.20 11.79
CA LEU A 44 -10.66 17.99 10.35
C LEU A 44 -10.57 19.33 9.61
N ASN A 45 -11.29 20.34 10.06
CA ASN A 45 -11.28 21.68 9.48
C ASN A 45 -9.87 22.30 9.48
N VAL A 46 -9.16 22.21 10.61
CA VAL A 46 -7.77 22.65 10.70
C VAL A 46 -6.87 21.86 9.72
N GLY A 47 -7.08 20.55 9.62
CA GLY A 47 -6.35 19.70 8.68
C GLY A 47 -6.58 20.06 7.21
N ILE A 48 -7.80 20.45 6.85
CA ILE A 48 -8.15 20.93 5.50
C ILE A 48 -7.48 22.28 5.24
N GLY A 49 -7.50 23.20 6.22
CA GLY A 49 -6.80 24.49 6.14
C GLY A 49 -5.33 24.31 5.76
N PHE A 50 -4.62 23.39 6.44
CA PHE A 50 -3.22 23.08 6.14
C PHE A 50 -2.94 22.57 4.72
N VAL A 51 -3.93 21.98 4.04
CA VAL A 51 -3.83 21.54 2.64
C VAL A 51 -4.08 22.70 1.69
N LEU A 52 -5.07 23.55 2.01
CA LEU A 52 -5.41 24.72 1.20
C LEU A 52 -4.31 25.79 1.25
N ASP A 53 -3.68 25.97 2.41
CA ASP A 53 -2.61 26.95 2.61
C ASP A 53 -1.33 26.57 1.84
N ASP A 54 -1.02 25.27 1.73
CA ASP A 54 0.15 24.77 0.99
C ASP A 54 -0.13 23.38 0.36
N PRO A 55 -0.76 23.34 -0.84
CA PRO A 55 -1.07 22.08 -1.51
C PRO A 55 0.18 21.33 -1.96
N GLY A 56 1.28 22.05 -2.26
CA GLY A 56 2.54 21.46 -2.69
C GLY A 56 3.16 20.61 -1.58
N ARG A 57 3.21 21.15 -0.35
CA ARG A 57 3.63 20.41 0.84
C ARG A 57 2.77 19.19 1.09
N TYR A 58 1.45 19.28 0.92
CA TYR A 58 0.57 18.13 1.07
C TYR A 58 0.86 17.01 0.06
N VAL A 59 1.12 17.36 -1.21
CA VAL A 59 1.50 16.38 -2.24
C VAL A 59 2.82 15.70 -1.87
N LEU A 60 3.85 16.48 -1.49
CA LEU A 60 5.15 15.93 -1.08
C LEU A 60 5.03 15.04 0.16
N LEU A 61 4.23 15.45 1.14
CA LEU A 61 3.93 14.65 2.34
C LEU A 61 3.25 13.33 1.95
N SER A 62 2.24 13.38 1.07
CA SER A 62 1.54 12.20 0.56
C SER A 62 2.45 11.25 -0.21
N LEU A 63 3.37 11.79 -1.00
CA LEU A 63 4.40 10.99 -1.69
C LEU A 63 5.35 10.34 -0.68
N SER A 64 5.75 11.06 0.39
CA SER A 64 6.65 10.52 1.41
C SER A 64 6.05 9.32 2.16
N ARG A 65 4.71 9.28 2.33
CA ARG A 65 3.97 8.16 2.94
C ARG A 65 4.15 6.84 2.18
N THR A 66 4.41 6.89 0.87
CA THR A 66 4.71 5.72 0.03
C THR A 66 5.84 4.87 0.61
N ARG A 67 6.86 5.51 1.18
CA ARG A 67 8.02 4.82 1.78
C ARG A 67 7.60 3.94 2.95
N GLU A 68 6.73 4.44 3.82
CA GLU A 68 6.26 3.68 4.97
C GLU A 68 5.19 2.64 4.57
N TYR A 69 4.33 2.96 3.60
CA TYR A 69 3.32 2.04 3.07
C TYR A 69 3.93 0.80 2.41
N PHE A 70 4.89 0.99 1.49
CA PHE A 70 5.55 -0.10 0.78
C PHE A 70 6.82 -0.59 1.46
N LYS A 71 7.09 -0.20 2.72
CA LYS A 71 8.28 -0.65 3.43
C LYS A 71 8.32 -2.17 3.50
N PHE A 72 9.30 -2.77 2.86
CA PHE A 72 9.54 -4.22 2.91
C PHE A 72 10.98 -4.57 3.33
N TRP A 73 11.87 -3.58 3.38
CA TRP A 73 13.25 -3.73 3.82
C TRP A 73 13.39 -3.63 5.35
N PRO A 74 14.50 -4.12 5.94
CA PRO A 74 14.75 -4.01 7.37
C PRO A 74 14.80 -2.56 7.88
N SER A 75 14.42 -2.37 9.14
CA SER A 75 14.49 -1.08 9.85
C SER A 75 15.30 -1.26 11.13
N PRO A 76 16.26 -0.36 11.44
CA PRO A 76 17.07 -0.44 12.66
C PRO A 76 16.22 -0.38 13.95
N THR A 77 15.09 0.31 13.87
CA THR A 77 14.12 0.50 14.97
C THR A 77 13.12 -0.65 15.13
N SER A 78 13.21 -1.70 14.30
CA SER A 78 12.31 -2.85 14.35
C SER A 78 13.03 -4.08 14.92
N SER A 79 12.29 -4.94 15.63
CA SER A 79 12.84 -6.21 16.13
C SER A 79 13.30 -7.12 14.99
N THR A 80 14.22 -8.03 15.29
CA THR A 80 14.74 -9.03 14.33
C THR A 80 13.59 -9.84 13.70
N LEU A 81 12.62 -10.27 14.52
CA LEU A 81 11.44 -11.00 14.04
C LEU A 81 10.59 -10.16 13.09
N SER A 82 10.37 -8.87 13.39
CA SER A 82 9.61 -7.97 12.52
C SER A 82 10.31 -7.73 11.18
N ASN A 83 11.64 -7.57 11.19
CA ASN A 83 12.44 -7.45 9.98
C ASN A 83 12.39 -8.72 9.12
N LEU A 84 12.57 -9.88 9.74
CA LEU A 84 12.51 -11.17 9.05
C LEU A 84 11.12 -11.44 8.47
N ALA A 85 10.06 -11.22 9.26
CA ALA A 85 8.69 -11.42 8.81
C ALA A 85 8.37 -10.55 7.60
N ARG A 86 8.77 -9.27 7.62
CA ARG A 86 8.48 -8.32 6.53
C ARG A 86 9.24 -8.66 5.24
N VAL A 87 10.52 -8.98 5.32
CA VAL A 87 11.35 -9.34 4.15
C VAL A 87 10.93 -10.71 3.62
N GLY A 88 10.78 -11.69 4.50
CA GLY A 88 10.47 -13.08 4.15
C GLY A 88 9.04 -13.30 3.63
N SER A 89 8.08 -12.46 4.01
CA SER A 89 6.72 -12.52 3.46
C SER A 89 6.60 -11.66 2.20
N PHE A 90 6.32 -10.37 2.38
CA PHE A 90 6.05 -9.45 1.28
C PHE A 90 7.22 -9.31 0.32
N GLY A 91 8.45 -9.24 0.83
CA GLY A 91 9.65 -9.08 -0.02
C GLY A 91 9.84 -10.23 -1.02
N ILE A 92 9.65 -11.48 -0.58
CA ILE A 92 9.76 -12.67 -1.45
C ILE A 92 8.62 -12.75 -2.46
N PHE A 93 7.40 -12.43 -2.06
CA PHE A 93 6.25 -12.51 -2.96
C PHE A 93 6.15 -11.33 -3.95
N LEU A 94 6.74 -10.18 -3.63
CA LEU A 94 6.72 -8.98 -4.46
C LEU A 94 7.07 -9.23 -5.95
N PRO A 95 8.16 -9.92 -6.33
CA PRO A 95 8.44 -10.20 -7.74
C PRO A 95 7.32 -10.99 -8.44
N PHE A 96 6.70 -11.97 -7.75
CA PHE A 96 5.59 -12.74 -8.30
C PHE A 96 4.32 -11.90 -8.42
N MET A 97 4.03 -11.05 -7.43
CA MET A 97 2.91 -10.11 -7.48
C MET A 97 3.02 -9.17 -8.68
N LEU A 98 4.21 -8.57 -8.87
CA LEU A 98 4.48 -7.67 -10.01
C LEU A 98 4.40 -8.40 -11.35
N TYR A 99 4.94 -9.61 -11.43
CA TYR A 99 4.85 -10.40 -12.66
C TYR A 99 3.41 -10.79 -12.98
N GLY A 100 2.62 -11.15 -11.98
CA GLY A 100 1.20 -11.46 -12.12
C GLY A 100 0.38 -10.27 -12.59
N LEU A 101 0.65 -9.09 -12.04
CA LEU A 101 0.07 -7.83 -12.49
C LEU A 101 0.40 -7.54 -13.95
N TRP A 102 1.64 -7.75 -14.37
CA TRP A 102 2.05 -7.60 -15.76
C TRP A 102 1.29 -8.57 -16.68
N ILE A 103 1.15 -9.84 -16.30
CA ILE A 103 0.35 -10.82 -17.05
C ILE A 103 -1.12 -10.36 -17.15
N ALA A 104 -1.70 -9.88 -16.06
CA ALA A 104 -3.07 -9.39 -16.03
C ALA A 104 -3.25 -8.16 -16.93
N GLY A 105 -2.31 -7.22 -16.92
CA GLY A 105 -2.29 -6.05 -17.81
C GLY A 105 -2.29 -6.45 -19.29
N ARG A 106 -1.47 -7.43 -19.68
CA ARG A 106 -1.48 -7.95 -21.07
C ARG A 106 -2.79 -8.64 -21.45
N ARG A 107 -3.53 -9.18 -20.48
CA ARG A 107 -4.84 -9.80 -20.70
C ARG A 107 -5.97 -8.76 -20.87
N LEU A 108 -5.83 -7.56 -20.31
CA LEU A 108 -6.81 -6.47 -20.48
C LEU A 108 -6.96 -6.01 -21.93
N GLY A 109 -5.88 -6.09 -22.72
CA GLY A 109 -5.88 -5.71 -24.14
C GLY A 109 -6.49 -6.75 -25.10
N ARG A 110 -6.96 -7.90 -24.60
CA ARG A 110 -7.59 -8.95 -25.42
C ARG A 110 -9.11 -8.80 -25.40
N VAL A 111 -9.71 -8.83 -26.59
CA VAL A 111 -11.12 -8.48 -26.82
C VAL A 111 -12.10 -9.55 -26.29
N ASP A 112 -11.70 -10.83 -26.25
CA ASP A 112 -12.64 -11.95 -26.10
C ASP A 112 -13.09 -12.31 -24.68
N ALA A 113 -12.86 -11.46 -23.66
CA ALA A 113 -13.17 -11.82 -22.28
C ALA A 113 -13.69 -10.66 -21.41
N GLN A 114 -14.82 -10.06 -21.80
CA GLN A 114 -15.46 -8.94 -21.10
C GLN A 114 -15.60 -9.16 -19.58
N ARG A 115 -16.07 -10.33 -19.14
CA ARG A 115 -16.24 -10.65 -17.72
C ARG A 115 -14.91 -10.73 -16.96
N ARG A 116 -13.87 -11.30 -17.58
CA ARG A 116 -12.52 -11.36 -16.97
C ARG A 116 -11.89 -9.98 -16.88
N ARG A 117 -12.07 -9.16 -17.93
CA ARG A 117 -11.61 -7.77 -17.94
C ARG A 117 -12.24 -6.96 -16.82
N ALA A 118 -13.56 -7.06 -16.64
CA ALA A 118 -14.26 -6.39 -15.54
C ALA A 118 -13.73 -6.80 -14.17
N GLY A 119 -13.50 -8.10 -13.93
CA GLY A 119 -12.93 -8.60 -12.68
C GLY A 119 -11.53 -8.06 -12.41
N ILE A 120 -10.63 -8.07 -13.40
CA ILE A 120 -9.28 -7.51 -13.26
C ILE A 120 -9.34 -6.01 -12.97
N LEU A 121 -10.14 -5.25 -13.74
CA LEU A 121 -10.28 -3.81 -13.54
C LEU A 121 -10.84 -3.47 -12.17
N LEU A 122 -11.81 -4.23 -11.66
CA LEU A 122 -12.36 -4.02 -10.33
C LEU A 122 -11.29 -4.20 -9.24
N LEU A 123 -10.47 -5.25 -9.35
CA LEU A 123 -9.36 -5.49 -8.42
C LEU A 123 -8.30 -4.39 -8.49
N LEU A 124 -7.92 -3.97 -9.70
CA LEU A 124 -6.96 -2.87 -9.90
C LEU A 124 -7.50 -1.54 -9.35
N LEU A 125 -8.77 -1.24 -9.62
CA LEU A 125 -9.43 -0.03 -9.15
C LEU A 125 -9.54 -0.02 -7.63
N PHE A 126 -9.93 -1.15 -7.01
CA PHE A 126 -9.94 -1.29 -5.57
C PHE A 126 -8.55 -1.01 -4.98
N MET A 127 -7.49 -1.66 -5.50
CA MET A 127 -6.13 -1.44 -5.00
C MET A 127 -5.71 0.02 -5.15
N ALA A 128 -5.96 0.63 -6.32
CA ALA A 128 -5.61 2.02 -6.58
C ALA A 128 -6.33 2.99 -5.63
N ILE A 129 -7.65 2.87 -5.50
CA ILE A 129 -8.46 3.74 -4.62
C ILE A 129 -8.08 3.53 -3.16
N TYR A 130 -7.99 2.27 -2.72
CA TYR A 130 -7.69 1.95 -1.33
C TYR A 130 -6.29 2.42 -0.93
N THR A 131 -5.28 2.22 -1.78
CA THR A 131 -3.93 2.77 -1.59
C THR A 131 -3.96 4.29 -1.60
N ALA A 132 -4.68 4.93 -2.53
CA ALA A 132 -4.78 6.39 -2.59
C ALA A 132 -5.38 6.99 -1.31
N ILE A 133 -6.48 6.42 -0.79
CA ILE A 133 -7.09 6.88 0.47
C ILE A 133 -6.06 6.90 1.60
N HIS A 134 -5.27 5.83 1.76
CA HIS A 134 -4.25 5.75 2.81
C HIS A 134 -3.06 6.66 2.58
N LEU A 135 -2.60 6.81 1.33
CA LEU A 135 -1.52 7.76 1.02
C LEU A 135 -1.95 9.22 1.17
N LEU A 136 -3.24 9.52 0.99
CA LEU A 136 -3.79 10.88 1.12
C LEU A 136 -4.19 11.24 2.56
N THR A 137 -4.34 10.25 3.44
CA THR A 137 -4.75 10.45 4.84
C THR A 137 -3.64 10.02 5.80
N TRP A 138 -3.50 8.73 6.03
CA TRP A 138 -2.55 8.13 6.96
C TRP A 138 -2.08 6.76 6.46
N ALA A 139 -0.77 6.54 6.44
CA ALA A 139 -0.18 5.34 5.88
C ALA A 139 0.71 4.62 6.90
N LEU A 140 0.54 3.31 6.99
CA LEU A 140 1.38 2.38 7.74
C LEU A 140 1.38 1.05 6.99
N ILE A 141 2.39 0.23 7.25
CA ILE A 141 2.52 -1.11 6.69
C ILE A 141 1.23 -1.93 6.90
N ARG A 142 0.57 -1.82 8.06
CA ARG A 142 -0.68 -2.57 8.35
C ARG A 142 -1.85 -2.21 7.43
N TYR A 143 -1.89 -0.99 6.89
CA TYR A 143 -2.98 -0.54 6.03
C TYR A 143 -2.82 -1.01 4.59
N ARG A 144 -1.78 -1.77 4.27
CA ARG A 144 -1.65 -2.38 2.94
C ARG A 144 -2.18 -3.81 2.89
N LEU A 145 -2.52 -4.43 4.03
CA LEU A 145 -2.91 -5.84 4.11
C LEU A 145 -4.03 -6.24 3.13
N PRO A 146 -5.08 -5.42 2.90
CA PRO A 146 -6.10 -5.76 1.89
C PRO A 146 -5.58 -5.73 0.46
N VAL A 147 -4.65 -4.82 0.15
CA VAL A 147 -3.98 -4.74 -1.16
C VAL A 147 -3.05 -5.94 -1.33
N ASP A 148 -2.28 -6.31 -0.29
CA ASP A 148 -1.42 -7.49 -0.30
C ASP A 148 -2.22 -8.77 -0.57
N ALA A 149 -3.41 -8.92 0.03
CA ALA A 149 -4.28 -10.07 -0.20
C ALA A 149 -4.70 -10.19 -1.68
N ILE A 150 -4.98 -9.08 -2.35
CA ILE A 150 -5.32 -9.07 -3.78
C ILE A 150 -4.06 -9.32 -4.62
N LEU A 151 -2.93 -8.72 -4.26
CA LEU A 151 -1.64 -8.95 -4.93
C LEU A 151 -1.24 -10.43 -4.89
N LEU A 152 -1.57 -11.16 -3.83
CA LEU A 152 -1.35 -12.62 -3.77
C LEU A 152 -2.12 -13.40 -4.83
N ILE A 153 -3.30 -12.95 -5.25
CA ILE A 153 -4.05 -13.55 -6.37
C ILE A 153 -3.24 -13.39 -7.67
N PHE A 154 -2.63 -12.23 -7.87
CA PHE A 154 -1.73 -12.01 -9.02
C PHE A 154 -0.45 -12.84 -8.90
N ALA A 155 0.13 -12.96 -7.69
CA ALA A 155 1.27 -13.85 -7.46
C ALA A 155 0.95 -15.31 -7.82
N ALA A 156 -0.25 -15.80 -7.50
CA ALA A 156 -0.70 -17.12 -7.92
C ALA A 156 -0.75 -17.27 -9.45
N VAL A 157 -1.23 -16.25 -10.17
CA VAL A 157 -1.23 -16.23 -11.65
C VAL A 157 0.20 -16.34 -12.20
N ALA A 158 1.15 -15.62 -11.60
CA ALA A 158 2.57 -15.70 -11.97
C ALA A 158 3.14 -17.11 -11.74
N LEU A 159 2.92 -17.69 -10.56
CA LEU A 159 3.42 -19.02 -10.20
C LEU A 159 2.85 -20.11 -11.12
N VAL A 160 1.56 -20.09 -11.40
CA VAL A 160 0.93 -21.03 -12.34
C VAL A 160 1.53 -20.90 -13.74
N HIS A 161 1.67 -19.67 -14.24
CA HIS A 161 2.25 -19.43 -15.56
C HIS A 161 3.72 -19.88 -15.65
N ILE A 162 4.50 -19.75 -14.58
CA ILE A 162 5.87 -20.26 -14.50
C ILE A 162 5.88 -21.78 -14.48
N GLY A 163 5.04 -22.40 -13.65
CA GLY A 163 4.93 -23.85 -13.52
C GLY A 163 4.51 -24.54 -14.82
N GLU A 164 3.52 -23.98 -15.53
CA GLU A 164 3.08 -24.47 -16.85
C GLU A 164 4.21 -24.46 -17.88
N ARG A 165 5.06 -23.41 -17.88
CA ARG A 165 6.22 -23.36 -18.76
C ARG A 165 7.23 -24.44 -18.40
N PHE A 166 7.58 -24.59 -17.13
CA PHE A 166 8.53 -25.63 -16.71
C PHE A 166 8.02 -27.04 -17.02
N ALA A 167 6.74 -27.34 -16.78
CA ALA A 167 6.12 -28.63 -17.10
C ALA A 167 6.19 -28.94 -18.60
N LYS A 168 5.98 -27.95 -19.46
CA LYS A 168 6.10 -28.09 -20.92
C LYS A 168 7.52 -28.51 -21.36
N TYR A 169 8.56 -28.09 -20.63
CA TYR A 169 9.95 -28.48 -20.92
C TYR A 169 10.38 -29.78 -20.20
N ALA A 170 9.74 -30.13 -19.09
CA ALA A 170 10.10 -31.30 -18.29
C ALA A 170 9.49 -32.63 -18.77
N VAL A 171 8.44 -32.59 -19.60
CA VAL A 171 7.86 -33.79 -20.23
C VAL A 171 8.40 -33.91 -21.65
N PRO A 172 9.35 -34.83 -21.93
CA PRO A 172 9.78 -35.11 -23.30
C PRO A 172 8.59 -35.64 -24.09
N ASN A 173 8.39 -35.11 -25.28
CA ASN A 173 7.33 -35.50 -26.20
C ASN A 173 7.47 -37.00 -26.53
N ARG A 174 6.75 -37.88 -25.81
CA ARG A 174 6.73 -39.34 -26.05
C ARG A 174 5.95 -39.74 -27.32
N ALA A 175 5.62 -38.79 -28.19
CA ALA A 175 4.78 -39.00 -29.37
C ALA A 175 5.58 -39.13 -30.68
N ALA A 176 6.80 -39.66 -30.65
CA ALA A 176 7.63 -39.90 -31.85
C ALA A 176 8.19 -41.33 -31.93
N GLN A 177 7.50 -42.31 -31.35
CA GLN A 177 7.87 -43.73 -31.44
C GLN A 177 6.63 -44.62 -31.63
N TYR A 178 5.91 -44.45 -32.75
CA TYR A 178 5.07 -45.50 -33.34
C TYR A 178 5.03 -45.31 -34.85
#